data_AF-A0A973THF5-F1
#
_entry.id   AF-A0A973THF5-F1
#
_cell.length_a   1.000
_cell.length_b   1.000
_cell.length_c   1.000
_cell.angle_alpha   90.00
_cell.angle_beta   90.00
_cell.angle_gamma   90.00
#
_symmetry.space_group_name_H-M   'P 1'
#
loop_
_entity.id
_entity.type
_entity.pdbx_description
1 polymer ?
#
loop_
_entity_poly.entity_id
_entity_poly.type
_entity_poly.pdbx_seq_one_letter_code
_entity_poly.pdbx_strand_id
1 'polypeptide(L)'
;MPEAATLKRARRDKREGKAPSTQAGEFVREEIEHVREGKHGARSTKQAIAIGLSKARRAGVKVSPGKTASKSTRHKAEQDIEAGEEHKPVSKKRSRATTKALEREGHSAASKKALSTQGRKAAKKRTAADRSAAAKKAARTKGPAERSAAARKAARTRASHAHHGHAHA
;
A
#
# COMPACT_ATOMS: atom_id res chain seq x y z
N MET A 1 -14.91 -5.42 9.51
CA MET A 1 -15.38 -5.20 8.13
C MET A 1 -14.99 -3.80 7.70
N PRO A 2 -14.74 -3.53 6.40
CA PRO A 2 -14.36 -2.20 5.92
C PRO A 2 -15.50 -1.19 6.08
N GLU A 3 -15.16 0.08 6.24
CA GLU A 3 -16.12 1.18 6.31
C GLU A 3 -16.80 1.42 4.95
N ALA A 4 -18.05 1.90 4.97
CA ALA A 4 -18.81 2.20 3.75
C ALA A 4 -18.08 3.23 2.86
N ALA A 5 -17.38 4.18 3.47
CA ALA A 5 -16.57 5.17 2.77
C ALA A 5 -15.43 4.52 1.95
N THR A 6 -14.75 3.52 2.51
CA THR A 6 -13.69 2.76 1.83
C THR A 6 -14.23 1.99 0.63
N LEU A 7 -15.38 1.35 0.79
CA LEU A 7 -16.07 0.67 -0.31
C LEU A 7 -16.44 1.65 -1.43
N LYS A 8 -16.95 2.84 -1.10
CA LYS A 8 -17.29 3.88 -2.08
C LYS A 8 -16.05 4.35 -2.85
N ARG A 9 -14.92 4.58 -2.17
CA ARG A 9 -13.65 4.98 -2.82
C ARG A 9 -13.12 3.89 -3.73
N ALA A 10 -13.10 2.63 -3.28
CA ALA A 10 -12.67 1.50 -4.11
C ALA A 10 -13.57 1.27 -5.34
N ARG A 11 -14.90 1.44 -5.19
CA ARG A 11 -15.84 1.39 -6.32
C ARG A 11 -15.62 2.53 -7.32
N ARG A 12 -15.32 3.73 -6.85
CA ARG A 12 -14.96 4.86 -7.71
C ARG A 12 -13.69 4.54 -8.51
N ASP A 13 -12.64 4.04 -7.85
CA ASP A 13 -11.41 3.62 -8.52
C ASP A 13 -11.66 2.54 -9.59
N LYS A 14 -12.57 1.59 -9.30
CA LYS A 14 -12.99 0.57 -10.27
C LYS A 14 -13.71 1.21 -11.48
N ARG A 15 -14.61 2.17 -11.26
CA ARG A 15 -15.32 2.89 -12.34
C ARG A 15 -14.37 3.72 -13.20
N GLU A 16 -13.32 4.27 -12.60
CA GLU A 16 -12.23 4.97 -13.30
C GLU A 16 -11.28 4.01 -14.04
N GLY A 17 -11.54 2.69 -14.03
CA GLY A 17 -10.72 1.70 -14.73
C GLY A 17 -9.36 1.44 -14.07
N LYS A 18 -9.17 1.83 -12.81
CA LYS A 18 -7.90 1.63 -12.10
C LYS A 18 -7.67 0.16 -11.78
N ALA A 19 -6.39 -0.23 -11.70
CA ALA A 19 -5.98 -1.60 -11.41
C ALA A 19 -6.50 -2.08 -10.03
N PRO A 20 -6.72 -3.40 -9.84
CA PRO A 20 -7.16 -3.96 -8.55
C PRO A 20 -6.24 -3.62 -7.38
N SER A 21 -4.92 -3.51 -7.62
CA SER A 21 -3.95 -3.11 -6.60
C SER A 21 -4.12 -1.66 -6.15
N THR A 22 -4.59 -0.78 -7.04
CA THR A 22 -4.94 0.62 -6.70
C THR A 22 -6.22 0.66 -5.89
N GLN A 23 -7.25 -0.08 -6.30
CA GLN A 23 -8.51 -0.20 -5.56
C GLN A 23 -8.29 -0.71 -4.13
N ALA A 24 -7.42 -1.72 -3.96
CA ALA A 24 -7.07 -2.24 -2.64
C ALA A 24 -6.25 -1.26 -1.79
N GLY A 25 -5.62 -0.26 -2.41
CA GLY A 25 -4.93 0.83 -1.73
C GLY A 25 -5.85 1.59 -0.78
N GLU A 26 -7.15 1.69 -1.08
CA GLU A 26 -8.14 2.33 -0.21
C GLU A 26 -8.34 1.59 1.12
N PHE A 27 -8.28 0.25 1.10
CA PHE A 27 -8.39 -0.59 2.31
C PHE A 27 -7.11 -0.57 3.14
N VAL A 28 -5.95 -0.53 2.48
CA VAL A 28 -4.66 -0.35 3.16
C VAL A 28 -4.59 1.04 3.80
N ARG A 29 -5.11 2.07 3.13
CA ARG A 29 -5.20 3.42 3.68
C ARG A 29 -6.09 3.44 4.92
N GLU A 30 -7.30 2.89 4.85
CA GLU A 30 -8.19 2.76 5.99
C GLU A 30 -7.51 2.06 7.18
N GLU A 31 -6.85 0.92 6.94
CA GLU A 31 -6.16 0.18 7.98
C GLU A 31 -5.03 1.00 8.64
N ILE A 32 -4.30 1.78 7.86
CA ILE A 32 -3.28 2.70 8.37
C ILE A 32 -3.91 3.79 9.24
N GLU A 33 -5.05 4.36 8.83
CA GLU A 33 -5.76 5.35 9.65
C GLU A 33 -6.31 4.73 10.94
N HIS A 34 -6.89 3.52 10.89
CA HIS A 34 -7.33 2.80 12.09
C HIS A 34 -6.21 2.59 13.10
N VAL A 35 -5.01 2.28 12.62
CA VAL A 35 -3.81 2.17 13.48
C VAL A 35 -3.37 3.54 14.02
N ARG A 36 -3.51 4.64 13.27
CA ARG A 36 -3.18 5.98 13.77
C ARG A 36 -4.18 6.51 14.79
N GLU A 37 -5.46 6.23 14.55
CA GLU A 37 -6.59 6.62 15.41
C GLU A 37 -6.64 5.80 16.71
N GLY A 38 -5.83 4.74 16.82
CA GLY A 38 -5.77 3.89 18.02
C GLY A 38 -6.93 2.90 18.12
N LYS A 39 -7.67 2.64 17.03
CA LYS A 39 -8.72 1.60 17.00
C LYS A 39 -8.13 0.21 17.26
N HIS A 40 -6.89 -0.02 16.82
CA HIS A 40 -6.06 -1.16 17.15
C HIS A 40 -4.60 -0.86 16.74
N GLY A 41 -3.64 -1.63 17.23
CA GLY A 41 -2.23 -1.53 16.82
C GLY A 41 -1.86 -2.44 15.65
N ALA A 42 -0.59 -2.35 15.25
CA ALA A 42 0.07 -3.33 14.38
C ALA A 42 1.57 -3.41 14.72
N ARG A 43 2.10 -4.63 14.82
CA ARG A 43 3.52 -4.89 15.11
C ARG A 43 4.47 -4.42 14.00
N SER A 44 3.95 -4.24 12.79
CA SER A 44 4.74 -3.73 11.66
C SER A 44 3.86 -3.12 10.56
N THR A 45 4.45 -2.22 9.77
CA THR A 45 3.79 -1.65 8.58
C THR A 45 3.36 -2.73 7.59
N LYS A 46 4.14 -3.81 7.46
CA LYS A 46 3.79 -4.94 6.58
C LYS A 46 2.55 -5.67 7.08
N GLN A 47 2.37 -5.80 8.39
CA GLN A 47 1.17 -6.41 8.97
C GLN A 47 -0.06 -5.55 8.69
N ALA A 48 0.02 -4.22 8.90
CA ALA A 48 -1.07 -3.31 8.57
C ALA A 48 -1.43 -3.41 7.07
N ILE A 49 -0.44 -3.38 6.17
CA ILE A 49 -0.70 -3.58 4.73
C ILE A 49 -1.36 -4.95 4.49
N ALA A 50 -0.92 -6.02 5.15
CA ALA A 50 -1.50 -7.34 4.98
C ALA A 50 -2.96 -7.42 5.45
N ILE A 51 -3.30 -6.82 6.61
CA ILE A 51 -4.68 -6.76 7.10
C ILE A 51 -5.56 -5.99 6.10
N GLY A 52 -5.08 -4.84 5.62
CA GLY A 52 -5.79 -4.05 4.59
C GLY A 52 -6.00 -4.82 3.29
N LEU A 53 -5.01 -5.57 2.81
CA LEU A 53 -5.13 -6.42 1.62
C LEU A 53 -6.12 -7.59 1.82
N SER A 54 -6.12 -8.22 3.00
CA SER A 54 -7.11 -9.24 3.35
C SER A 54 -8.53 -8.68 3.40
N LYS A 55 -8.71 -7.47 3.95
CA LYS A 55 -10.00 -6.75 3.89
C LYS A 55 -10.44 -6.48 2.45
N ALA A 56 -9.53 -6.06 1.58
CA ALA A 56 -9.83 -5.80 0.18
C ALA A 56 -10.33 -7.05 -0.56
N ARG A 57 -9.67 -8.20 -0.36
CA ARG A 57 -10.07 -9.48 -0.97
C ARG A 57 -11.46 -9.91 -0.50
N ARG A 58 -11.70 -9.88 0.81
CA ARG A 58 -13.02 -10.19 1.40
C ARG A 58 -14.12 -9.24 0.94
N ALA A 59 -13.77 -8.03 0.52
CA ALA A 59 -14.70 -7.06 -0.05
C ALA A 59 -14.90 -7.21 -1.57
N GLY A 60 -14.35 -8.25 -2.19
CA GLY A 60 -14.51 -8.56 -3.62
C GLY A 60 -13.53 -7.82 -4.54
N VAL A 61 -12.48 -7.19 -4.01
CA VAL A 61 -11.42 -6.63 -4.85
C VAL A 61 -10.52 -7.76 -5.35
N LYS A 62 -10.36 -7.86 -6.67
CA LYS A 62 -9.60 -8.92 -7.37
C LYS A 62 -8.07 -8.75 -7.22
N VAL A 63 -7.56 -8.78 -5.99
CA VAL A 63 -6.13 -8.66 -5.69
C VAL A 63 -5.48 -10.03 -5.56
N SER A 64 -4.84 -10.45 -6.64
CA SER A 64 -4.02 -11.67 -6.66
C SER A 64 -2.83 -11.56 -5.70
N PRO A 65 -2.42 -12.68 -5.08
CA PRO A 65 -1.14 -12.73 -4.37
C PRO A 65 0.02 -12.45 -5.33
N GLY A 66 1.13 -11.93 -4.80
CA GLY A 66 2.32 -11.67 -5.61
C GLY A 66 2.92 -12.95 -6.18
N LYS A 67 3.57 -12.87 -7.34
CA LYS A 67 4.17 -14.03 -8.04
C LYS A 67 5.17 -14.82 -7.17
N THR A 68 5.90 -14.12 -6.32
CA THR A 68 6.90 -14.70 -5.40
C THR A 68 6.33 -14.96 -3.99
N ALA A 69 5.00 -14.97 -3.83
CA ALA A 69 4.38 -15.21 -2.54
C ALA A 69 4.51 -16.69 -2.13
N SER A 70 4.75 -16.93 -0.84
CA SER A 70 4.83 -18.28 -0.29
C SER A 70 3.51 -19.03 -0.49
N LYS A 71 3.56 -20.37 -0.48
CA LYS A 71 2.37 -21.22 -0.59
C LYS A 71 1.30 -20.84 0.45
N SER A 72 1.71 -20.64 1.71
CA SER A 72 0.84 -20.19 2.79
C SER A 72 0.16 -18.83 2.50
N THR A 73 0.90 -17.87 1.93
CA THR A 73 0.32 -16.56 1.57
C THR A 73 -0.70 -16.67 0.44
N ARG A 74 -0.44 -17.53 -0.56
CA ARG A 74 -1.38 -17.78 -1.67
C ARG A 74 -2.66 -18.43 -1.17
N HIS A 75 -2.54 -19.50 -0.40
CA HIS A 75 -3.66 -20.18 0.24
C HIS A 75 -4.48 -19.22 1.12
N LYS A 76 -3.81 -18.35 1.89
CA LYS A 76 -4.52 -17.35 2.70
C LYS A 76 -5.27 -16.33 1.85
N ALA A 77 -4.70 -15.91 0.72
CA ALA A 77 -5.35 -15.00 -0.21
C ALA A 77 -6.59 -15.64 -0.84
N GLU A 78 -6.52 -16.93 -1.21
CA GLU A 78 -7.65 -17.72 -1.72
C GLU A 78 -8.76 -17.82 -0.67
N GLN A 79 -8.43 -18.19 0.56
CA GLN A 79 -9.40 -18.21 1.67
C GLN A 79 -10.08 -16.86 1.92
N ASP A 80 -9.34 -15.75 1.77
CA ASP A 80 -9.91 -14.41 1.94
C ASP A 80 -10.84 -14.02 0.78
N ILE A 81 -10.62 -14.54 -0.42
CA ILE A 81 -11.52 -14.37 -1.57
C ILE A 81 -12.78 -15.20 -1.36
N GLU A 82 -12.63 -16.49 -1.07
CA GLU A 82 -13.72 -17.43 -0.80
C GLU A 82 -14.62 -16.92 0.34
N ALA A 83 -14.02 -16.49 1.46
CA ALA A 83 -14.77 -15.93 2.58
C ALA A 83 -15.45 -14.58 2.29
N GLY A 84 -15.12 -13.92 1.17
CA GLY A 84 -15.82 -12.73 0.68
C GLY A 84 -17.02 -13.08 -0.20
N GLU A 85 -16.94 -14.20 -0.93
CA GLU A 85 -18.01 -14.75 -1.77
C GLU A 85 -19.05 -15.49 -0.94
N GLU A 86 -18.59 -16.27 0.03
CA GLU A 86 -19.43 -16.95 0.98
C GLU A 86 -19.82 -15.98 2.11
N HIS A 87 -21.09 -15.58 2.18
CA HIS A 87 -21.64 -14.76 3.25
C HIS A 87 -21.78 -15.52 4.59
N LYS A 88 -20.74 -16.28 4.97
CA LYS A 88 -20.70 -17.07 6.21
C LYS A 88 -20.70 -16.14 7.44
N PRO A 89 -21.45 -16.48 8.50
CA PRO A 89 -21.50 -15.67 9.70
C PRO A 89 -20.14 -15.61 10.40
N VAL A 90 -19.72 -14.40 10.78
CA VAL A 90 -18.48 -14.20 11.52
C VAL A 90 -18.67 -14.62 12.97
N SER A 91 -17.77 -15.47 13.48
CA SER A 91 -17.75 -15.82 14.91
C SER A 91 -17.41 -14.60 15.76
N LYS A 92 -18.38 -14.09 16.52
CA LYS A 92 -18.23 -12.94 17.41
C LYS A 92 -17.11 -13.13 18.43
N LYS A 93 -16.97 -14.34 19.00
CA LYS A 93 -15.91 -14.68 19.98
C LYS A 93 -14.52 -14.54 19.35
N ARG A 94 -14.29 -15.13 18.17
CA ARG A 94 -13.01 -15.02 17.45
C ARG A 94 -12.70 -13.58 17.06
N SER A 95 -13.70 -12.85 16.54
CA SER A 95 -13.53 -11.44 16.18
C SER A 95 -13.06 -10.61 17.37
N ARG A 96 -13.73 -10.72 18.52
CA ARG A 96 -13.36 -9.99 19.75
C ARG A 96 -11.95 -10.36 20.22
N ALA A 97 -11.59 -11.64 20.17
CA ALA A 97 -10.26 -12.08 20.56
C ALA A 97 -9.16 -11.50 19.66
N THR A 98 -9.38 -11.48 18.34
CA THR A 98 -8.43 -10.87 17.39
C THR A 98 -8.29 -9.36 17.60
N THR A 99 -9.39 -8.64 17.81
CA THR A 99 -9.35 -7.20 18.11
C THR A 99 -8.54 -6.92 19.38
N LYS A 100 -8.83 -7.64 20.48
CA LYS A 100 -8.08 -7.51 21.74
C LYS A 100 -6.59 -7.84 21.61
N ALA A 101 -6.22 -8.74 20.69
CA ALA A 101 -4.83 -9.03 20.42
C ALA A 101 -4.15 -7.85 19.70
N LEU A 102 -4.81 -7.26 18.70
CA LEU A 102 -4.29 -6.11 17.96
C LEU A 102 -4.23 -4.83 18.81
N GLU A 103 -5.17 -4.61 19.73
CA GLU A 103 -5.16 -3.49 20.68
C GLU A 103 -3.91 -3.45 21.57
N ARG A 104 -3.26 -4.59 21.80
CA ARG A 104 -2.01 -4.68 22.58
C ARG A 104 -0.76 -4.33 21.75
N GLU A 105 -0.89 -4.27 20.43
CA GLU A 105 0.21 -3.90 19.55
C GLU A 105 0.42 -2.38 19.53
N GLY A 106 1.62 -1.94 19.14
CA GLY A 106 1.91 -0.51 19.02
C GLY A 106 1.34 0.15 17.76
N HIS A 107 1.30 1.49 17.75
CA HIS A 107 0.81 2.30 16.63
C HIS A 107 1.92 2.79 15.68
N SER A 108 3.19 2.56 16.04
CA SER A 108 4.37 3.05 15.31
C SER A 108 4.45 2.53 13.87
N ALA A 109 3.82 1.38 13.59
CA ALA A 109 3.69 0.79 12.26
C ALA A 109 3.03 1.71 11.22
N ALA A 110 2.15 2.63 11.66
CA ALA A 110 1.46 3.59 10.81
C ALA A 110 2.13 4.98 10.78
N SER A 111 3.28 5.12 11.45
CA SER A 111 4.05 6.37 11.46
C SER A 111 4.58 6.74 10.07
N LYS A 112 4.74 8.04 9.83
CA LYS A 112 5.30 8.59 8.59
C LYS A 112 6.67 7.99 8.27
N LYS A 113 7.52 7.82 9.29
CA LYS A 113 8.87 7.23 9.14
C LYS A 113 8.80 5.76 8.71
N ALA A 114 7.96 4.95 9.36
CA ALA A 114 7.83 3.54 9.06
C ALA A 114 7.28 3.31 7.63
N LEU A 115 6.24 4.04 7.25
CA LEU A 115 5.67 4.01 5.90
C LEU A 115 6.68 4.46 4.83
N SER A 116 7.41 5.54 5.09
CA SER A 116 8.45 6.04 4.20
C SER A 116 9.54 4.99 3.96
N THR A 117 10.00 4.32 5.01
CA THR A 117 11.00 3.25 4.92
C THR A 117 10.49 2.06 4.11
N GLN A 118 9.25 1.63 4.33
CA GLN A 118 8.64 0.55 3.54
C GLN A 118 8.52 0.93 2.05
N GLY A 119 8.10 2.17 1.76
CA GLY A 119 8.01 2.70 0.40
C GLY A 119 9.38 2.74 -0.30
N ARG A 120 10.42 3.23 0.39
CA ARG A 120 11.80 3.22 -0.12
C ARG A 120 12.29 1.79 -0.40
N LYS A 121 12.03 0.85 0.51
CA LYS A 121 12.41 -0.56 0.33
C LYS A 121 11.72 -1.21 -0.88
N ALA A 122 10.45 -0.89 -1.13
CA ALA A 122 9.75 -1.32 -2.33
C ALA A 122 10.31 -0.68 -3.60
N ALA A 123 10.62 0.61 -3.57
CA ALA A 123 11.20 1.32 -4.71
C ALA A 123 12.59 0.76 -5.11
N LYS A 124 13.43 0.39 -4.13
CA LYS A 124 14.74 -0.22 -4.38
C LYS A 124 14.68 -1.54 -5.17
N LYS A 125 13.56 -2.26 -5.11
CA LYS A 125 13.38 -3.53 -5.85
C LYS A 125 12.97 -3.35 -7.32
N ARG A 126 12.63 -2.12 -7.74
CA ARG A 126 12.25 -1.86 -9.14
C ARG A 126 13.47 -1.95 -10.04
N THR A 127 13.33 -2.62 -11.18
CA THR A 127 14.40 -2.71 -12.18
C THR A 127 14.64 -1.35 -12.87
N ALA A 128 15.76 -1.22 -13.59
CA ALA A 128 16.00 -0.02 -14.40
C ALA A 128 14.89 0.19 -15.46
N ALA A 129 14.41 -0.90 -16.06
CA ALA A 129 13.30 -0.89 -17.01
C ALA A 129 12.00 -0.37 -16.37
N ASP A 130 11.63 -0.85 -15.18
CA ASP A 130 10.42 -0.39 -14.47
C ASP A 130 10.49 1.11 -14.16
N ARG A 131 11.65 1.59 -13.71
CA ARG A 131 11.86 3.01 -13.41
C ARG A 131 11.76 3.86 -14.68
N SER A 132 12.33 3.40 -15.79
CA SER A 132 12.25 4.07 -17.09
C SER A 132 10.81 4.13 -17.62
N ALA A 133 10.08 3.01 -17.57
CA ALA A 133 8.68 2.95 -17.98
C ALA A 133 7.79 3.89 -17.15
N ALA A 134 7.98 3.91 -15.83
CA ALA A 134 7.27 4.83 -14.95
C ALA A 134 7.58 6.30 -15.27
N ALA A 135 8.85 6.63 -15.52
CA ALA A 135 9.27 7.98 -15.90
C ALA A 135 8.67 8.42 -17.25
N LYS A 136 8.69 7.54 -18.27
CA LYS A 136 8.07 7.77 -19.57
C LYS A 136 6.56 8.01 -19.43
N LYS A 137 5.87 7.19 -18.63
CA LYS A 137 4.43 7.37 -18.36
C LYS A 137 4.15 8.71 -17.68
N ALA A 138 4.95 9.10 -16.69
CA ALA A 138 4.79 10.39 -16.02
C ALA A 138 5.08 11.58 -16.95
N ALA A 139 6.06 11.47 -17.85
CA ALA A 139 6.38 12.52 -18.80
C ALA A 139 5.22 12.78 -19.78
N ARG A 140 4.48 11.73 -20.18
CA ARG A 140 3.31 11.83 -21.06
C ARG A 140 2.14 12.61 -20.45
N THR A 141 2.04 12.65 -19.12
CA THR A 141 0.94 13.34 -18.42
C THR A 141 1.32 14.73 -17.90
N LYS A 142 2.60 15.12 -17.97
CA LYS A 142 3.09 16.40 -17.45
C LYS A 142 2.91 17.53 -18.45
N GLY A 143 2.35 18.65 -18.00
CA GLY A 143 2.29 19.90 -18.76
C GLY A 143 3.66 20.59 -18.88
N PRO A 144 3.80 21.62 -19.75
CA PRO A 144 5.07 22.34 -19.96
C PRO A 144 5.71 22.87 -18.67
N ALA A 145 4.90 23.46 -17.78
CA ALA A 145 5.36 24.00 -16.49
C ALA A 145 5.95 22.91 -15.59
N GLU A 146 5.28 21.76 -15.48
CA GLU A 146 5.74 20.63 -14.67
C GLU A 146 7.00 19.96 -15.24
N ARG A 147 7.14 19.94 -16.57
CA ARG A 147 8.37 19.46 -17.24
C ARG A 147 9.55 20.38 -16.91
N SER A 148 9.35 21.70 -17.00
CA SER A 148 10.37 22.70 -16.64
C SER A 148 10.78 22.59 -15.17
N ALA A 149 9.82 22.52 -14.24
CA ALA A 149 10.09 22.35 -12.81
C ALA A 149 10.87 21.05 -12.51
N ALA A 150 10.50 19.95 -13.18
CA ALA A 150 11.21 18.68 -13.03
C ALA A 150 12.66 18.75 -13.55
N ALA A 151 12.89 19.39 -14.69
CA ALA A 151 14.24 19.60 -15.24
C ALA A 151 15.11 20.45 -14.31
N ARG A 152 14.58 21.57 -13.80
CA ARG A 152 15.25 22.42 -12.81
C ARG A 152 15.60 21.66 -11.52
N LYS A 153 14.68 20.83 -11.03
CA LYS A 153 14.96 19.96 -9.87
C LYS A 153 16.08 18.96 -10.16
N ALA A 154 16.05 18.30 -11.33
CA ALA A 154 17.09 17.35 -11.72
C ALA A 154 18.47 18.01 -11.85
N ALA A 155 18.55 19.22 -12.41
CA ALA A 155 19.78 20.00 -12.49
C ALA A 155 20.34 20.32 -11.10
N ARG A 156 19.50 20.82 -10.17
CA ARG A 156 19.90 21.06 -8.78
C ARG A 156 20.40 19.80 -8.07
N THR A 157 19.72 18.67 -8.28
CA THR A 157 20.14 17.39 -7.70
C THR A 157 21.49 16.92 -8.26
N ARG A 158 21.73 17.05 -9.57
CA ARG A 158 23.04 16.73 -10.17
C ARG A 158 24.15 17.63 -9.62
N ALA A 159 23.92 18.94 -9.55
CA ALA A 159 24.88 19.88 -8.96
C ALA A 159 25.21 19.53 -7.51
N SER A 160 24.19 19.26 -6.68
CA SER A 160 24.37 18.85 -5.28
C SER A 160 25.19 17.56 -5.15
N HIS A 161 25.00 16.58 -6.03
CA HIS A 161 25.80 15.35 -6.02
C HIS A 161 27.23 15.57 -6.50
N ALA A 162 27.46 16.44 -7.48
CA ALA A 162 28.81 16.81 -7.91
C ALA A 162 29.61 17.49 -6.79
N HIS A 163 28.98 18.39 -6.03
CA HIS A 163 29.62 19.02 -4.87
C HIS A 163 29.92 18.04 -3.73
N HIS A 164 29.08 17.03 -3.49
CA HIS A 164 29.37 15.99 -2.47
C HIS A 164 30.43 14.98 -2.92
N GLY A 165 30.62 14.77 -4.22
CA GLY A 165 31.66 13.90 -4.76
C GLY A 165 33.07 14.46 -4.60
N HIS A 166 33.21 15.78 -4.51
CA HIS A 166 34.50 16.46 -4.28
C HIS A 166 34.89 16.60 -2.80
N ALA A 167 34.00 16.31 -1.84
CA ALA A 167 34.27 16.43 -0.41
C ALA A 167 34.86 15.14 0.22
N HIS A 168 35.09 14.10 -0.58
CA HIS A 168 35.64 12.81 -0.17
C HIS A 168 36.84 12.36 -1.03
N ALA A 169 37.49 13.30 -1.72
CA ALA A 169 38.76 13.08 -2.42
C ALA A 169 39.89 13.77 -1.65
#